data_AF-A0A3N5UJ06-F1
#
_entry.id   AF-A0A3N5UJ06-F1
#
_cell.length_a   1.000
_cell.length_b   1.000
_cell.length_c   1.000
_cell.angle_alpha   90.00
_cell.angle_beta   90.00
_cell.angle_gamma   90.00
#
_symmetry.space_group_name_H-M   'P 1'
#
loop_
_entity.id
_entity.type
_entity.pdbx_description
1 polymer ?
#
loop_
_entity_poly.entity_id
_entity_poly.type
_entity_poly.pdbx_seq_one_letter_code
_entity_poly.pdbx_strand_id
1 'polypeptide(L)'
;MKKPAVFIDRDGTINEQMGYVNHLSRFRILPRVPQAIRMLNRHGFLVLVVSNQSGVARGYYPLDLVKTLHHLLVTRIREKKGTIDGIFFCPHHPAGSVPEFSRDCDCRKPKTGLIEQARKSFEIDLQRSFVVGDMCTDMELAQRAGVPGVMVKTGYGLGEIEYVLP
;
A
#
# COMPACT_ATOMS: atom_id res chain seq x y z
N MET A 1 -15.83 13.82 -12.92
CA MET A 1 -14.58 14.13 -13.65
C MET A 1 -13.50 13.26 -13.04
N LYS A 2 -12.76 12.51 -13.86
CA LYS A 2 -11.74 11.59 -13.36
C LYS A 2 -10.61 12.36 -12.64
N LYS A 3 -10.13 11.83 -11.51
CA LYS A 3 -9.00 12.37 -10.74
C LYS A 3 -7.78 11.47 -10.86
N PRO A 4 -6.56 12.02 -10.93
CA PRO A 4 -5.36 11.19 -10.83
C PRO A 4 -5.27 10.57 -9.43
N ALA A 5 -4.65 9.40 -9.31
CA ALA A 5 -4.41 8.73 -8.05
C ALA A 5 -2.93 8.46 -7.82
N VAL A 6 -2.50 8.51 -6.57
CA VAL A 6 -1.24 7.92 -6.13
C VAL A 6 -1.58 6.69 -5.30
N PHE A 7 -1.23 5.52 -5.84
CA PHE A 7 -1.34 4.23 -5.16
C PHE A 7 -0.07 4.03 -4.33
N ILE A 8 -0.20 4.05 -3.01
CA ILE A 8 0.96 4.05 -2.10
C ILE A 8 0.99 2.73 -1.32
N ASP A 9 2.11 2.02 -1.31
CA ASP A 9 2.30 0.92 -0.38
C ASP A 9 2.29 1.40 1.08
N ARG A 10 2.01 0.48 2.01
CA ARG A 10 1.93 0.79 3.43
C ARG A 10 3.27 0.58 4.16
N ASP A 11 3.80 -0.63 4.11
CA ASP A 11 4.86 -1.09 5.00
C ASP A 11 6.23 -0.90 4.34
N GLY A 12 7.01 0.06 4.81
CA GLY A 12 8.26 0.52 4.19
C GLY A 12 8.11 1.81 3.38
N THR A 13 6.88 2.21 3.09
CA THR A 13 6.56 3.41 2.30
C THR A 13 5.80 4.49 3.10
N ILE A 14 4.71 4.13 3.81
CA ILE A 14 3.97 5.04 4.69
C ILE A 14 4.45 4.90 6.14
N ASN A 15 4.57 3.66 6.61
CA ASN A 15 5.13 3.32 7.91
C ASN A 15 6.46 2.58 7.78
N GLU A 16 7.20 2.49 8.87
CA GLU A 16 8.44 1.72 8.93
C GLU A 16 8.21 0.26 8.52
N GLN A 17 9.15 -0.30 7.75
CA GLN A 17 9.20 -1.72 7.43
C GLN A 17 9.71 -2.49 8.66
N MET A 18 8.88 -3.36 9.20
CA MET A 18 9.16 -4.17 10.39
C MET A 18 8.85 -5.66 10.16
N GLY A 19 8.73 -6.06 8.89
CA GLY A 19 8.18 -7.34 8.50
C GLY A 19 6.69 -7.40 8.84
N TYR A 20 6.33 -8.18 9.85
CA TYR A 20 4.94 -8.35 10.27
C TYR A 20 4.59 -7.40 11.41
N VAL A 21 3.88 -6.30 11.09
CA VAL A 21 3.36 -5.35 12.07
C VAL A 21 2.19 -5.99 12.84
N ASN A 22 2.53 -6.78 13.85
CA ASN A 22 1.60 -7.55 14.67
C ASN A 22 1.22 -6.86 16.00
N HIS A 23 1.64 -5.61 16.20
CA HIS A 23 1.30 -4.83 17.39
C HIS A 23 1.28 -3.33 17.10
N LEU A 24 0.37 -2.58 17.72
CA LEU A 24 0.17 -1.15 17.49
C LEU A 24 1.42 -0.31 17.81
N SER A 25 2.23 -0.71 18.81
CA SER A 25 3.46 0.01 19.18
C SER A 25 4.56 -0.04 18.11
N ARG A 26 4.47 -1.00 17.18
CA ARG A 26 5.38 -1.13 16.03
C ARG A 26 4.91 -0.31 14.83
N PHE A 27 3.68 0.21 14.87
CA PHE A 27 3.14 1.03 13.79
C PHE A 27 3.63 2.47 13.90
N ARG A 28 4.72 2.78 13.19
CA ARG A 28 5.38 4.09 13.17
C ARG A 28 5.31 4.68 11.78
N ILE A 29 4.57 5.78 11.62
CA ILE A 29 4.48 6.52 10.35
C ILE A 29 5.84 7.19 10.10
N LEU A 30 6.36 7.04 8.89
CA LEU A 30 7.65 7.60 8.52
C LEU A 30 7.60 9.14 8.59
N PRO A 31 8.72 9.80 8.94
CA PRO A 31 8.81 11.25 8.93
C PRO A 31 8.40 11.81 7.56
N ARG A 32 7.75 12.98 7.56
CA ARG A 32 7.32 13.72 6.35
C ARG A 32 6.20 13.07 5.53
N VAL A 33 5.82 11.81 5.76
CA VAL A 33 4.70 11.15 5.05
C VAL A 33 3.39 11.91 5.18
N PRO A 34 2.95 12.37 6.38
CA PRO A 34 1.70 13.13 6.46
C PRO A 34 1.74 14.44 5.66
N GLN A 35 2.90 15.11 5.61
CA GLN A 35 3.12 16.31 4.80
C GLN A 35 3.05 15.99 3.30
N ALA A 36 3.67 14.88 2.86
CA ALA A 36 3.64 14.42 1.48
C ALA A 36 2.22 14.07 1.02
N ILE A 37 1.47 13.30 1.83
CA ILE A 37 0.06 12.98 1.55
C ILE A 37 -0.77 14.26 1.43
N ARG A 38 -0.62 15.20 2.37
CA ARG A 38 -1.31 16.50 2.30
C ARG A 38 -0.96 17.27 1.03
N MET A 39 0.29 17.22 0.57
CA MET A 39 0.69 17.84 -0.69
C MET A 39 0.00 17.19 -1.89
N LEU A 40 -0.07 15.86 -1.94
CA LEU A 40 -0.81 15.14 -2.98
C LEU A 40 -2.30 15.55 -2.99
N ASN A 41 -2.94 15.57 -1.83
CA ASN A 41 -4.35 15.98 -1.72
C ASN A 41 -4.57 17.40 -2.24
N ARG A 42 -3.68 18.35 -1.91
CA ARG A 42 -3.74 19.75 -2.39
C ARG A 42 -3.57 19.89 -3.89
N HIS A 43 -2.90 18.95 -4.55
CA HIS A 43 -2.74 18.92 -6.00
C HIS A 43 -3.82 18.08 -6.70
N GLY A 44 -4.88 17.69 -5.98
CA GLY A 44 -6.04 17.02 -6.55
C GLY A 44 -5.87 15.52 -6.78
N PHE A 45 -4.81 14.91 -6.24
CA PHE A 45 -4.64 13.45 -6.29
C PHE A 45 -5.51 12.76 -5.24
N LEU A 46 -6.13 11.65 -5.65
CA LEU A 46 -6.61 10.63 -4.72
C LEU A 46 -5.40 9.90 -4.13
N VAL A 47 -5.34 9.77 -2.81
CA VAL A 47 -4.31 9.01 -2.11
C VAL A 47 -4.90 7.68 -1.68
N LEU A 48 -4.47 6.60 -2.34
CA LEU A 48 -5.05 5.27 -2.19
C LEU A 48 -3.97 4.30 -1.70
N VAL A 49 -4.16 3.70 -0.53
CA VAL A 49 -3.20 2.72 -0.02
C VAL A 49 -3.44 1.37 -0.68
N VAL A 50 -2.39 0.72 -1.19
CA VAL A 50 -2.43 -0.63 -1.76
C VAL A 50 -1.40 -1.53 -1.09
N SER A 51 -1.82 -2.53 -0.31
CA SER A 51 -0.88 -3.28 0.54
C SER A 51 -1.10 -4.80 0.55
N ASN A 52 -0.01 -5.57 0.60
CA ASN A 52 -0.04 -7.01 0.84
C ASN A 52 0.06 -7.29 2.35
N GLN A 53 -0.97 -7.88 2.96
CA GLN A 53 -1.04 -8.21 4.38
C GLN A 53 -1.06 -9.71 4.63
N SER A 54 -0.04 -10.41 4.08
CA SER A 54 0.04 -11.88 4.13
C SER A 54 0.20 -12.50 5.52
N GLY A 55 0.52 -11.69 6.54
CA GLY A 55 0.55 -12.17 7.92
C GLY A 55 -0.79 -12.75 8.38
N VAL A 56 -1.91 -12.31 7.77
CA VAL A 56 -3.24 -12.89 8.00
C VAL A 56 -3.30 -14.33 7.51
N ALA A 57 -2.98 -14.58 6.23
CA ALA A 57 -2.93 -15.95 5.68
C ALA A 57 -1.92 -16.86 6.37
N ARG A 58 -0.84 -16.30 6.92
CA ARG A 58 0.19 -17.05 7.65
C ARG A 58 -0.14 -17.29 9.13
N GLY A 59 -1.26 -16.75 9.62
CA GLY A 59 -1.68 -16.92 11.02
C GLY A 59 -0.86 -16.11 12.03
N TYR A 60 -0.10 -15.10 11.59
CA TYR A 60 0.72 -14.26 12.48
C TYR A 60 -0.11 -13.24 13.26
N TYR A 61 -1.25 -12.84 12.73
CA TYR A 61 -2.21 -11.94 13.37
C TYR A 61 -3.58 -12.03 12.69
N PRO A 62 -4.68 -11.71 13.41
CA PRO A 62 -6.02 -11.70 12.83
C PRO A 62 -6.23 -10.55 11.85
N LEU A 63 -7.18 -10.72 10.94
CA LEU A 63 -7.59 -9.68 9.99
C LEU A 63 -8.04 -8.39 10.68
N ASP A 64 -8.67 -8.49 11.85
CA ASP A 64 -9.16 -7.31 12.57
C ASP A 64 -8.03 -6.42 13.07
N LEU A 65 -6.85 -6.96 13.39
CA LEU A 65 -5.68 -6.14 13.71
C LEU A 65 -5.28 -5.26 12.51
N VAL A 66 -5.33 -5.81 11.29
CA VAL A 66 -5.06 -5.04 10.06
C VAL A 66 -6.03 -3.88 9.92
N LYS A 67 -7.33 -4.11 10.17
CA LYS A 67 -8.35 -3.06 10.16
C LYS A 67 -8.07 -2.00 11.22
N THR A 68 -7.74 -2.39 12.45
CA THR A 68 -7.37 -1.46 13.53
C THR A 68 -6.16 -0.59 13.14
N LEU A 69 -5.12 -1.18 12.54
CA LEU A 69 -3.95 -0.46 12.04
C LEU A 69 -4.32 0.54 10.93
N HIS A 70 -5.22 0.16 10.02
CA HIS A 70 -5.72 1.05 8.99
C HIS A 70 -6.52 2.23 9.56
N HIS A 71 -7.38 2.00 10.56
CA HIS A 71 -8.07 3.08 11.25
C HIS A 71 -7.11 4.04 11.96
N LEU A 72 -6.07 3.49 12.60
CA LEU A 72 -5.03 4.28 13.24
C LEU A 72 -4.24 5.12 12.22
N LEU A 73 -3.90 4.52 11.07
CA LEU A 73 -3.24 5.20 9.97
C LEU A 73 -4.05 6.41 9.50
N VAL A 74 -5.34 6.20 9.15
CA VAL A 74 -6.23 7.26 8.68
C VAL A 74 -6.32 8.39 9.72
N THR A 75 -6.52 8.03 10.99
CA THR A 75 -6.59 9.00 12.10
C THR A 75 -5.33 9.86 12.18
N ARG A 76 -4.14 9.23 12.22
CA ARG A 76 -2.86 9.95 12.35
C ARG A 76 -2.53 10.82 11.14
N ILE A 77 -2.88 10.39 9.93
CA ILE A 77 -2.72 11.21 8.72
C ILE A 77 -3.66 12.42 8.76
N ARG A 78 -4.91 12.22 9.19
CA ARG A 78 -5.92 13.29 9.33
C ARG A 78 -5.53 14.32 10.38
N GLU A 79 -4.95 13.93 11.52
CA GLU A 79 -4.42 14.85 12.53
C GLU A 79 -3.38 15.83 11.97
N LYS A 80 -2.68 15.44 10.90
CA LYS A 80 -1.70 16.29 10.20
C LYS A 80 -2.27 16.95 8.94
N LYS A 81 -3.60 16.95 8.78
CA LYS A 81 -4.35 17.55 7.68
C LYS A 81 -4.11 16.87 6.32
N GLY A 82 -3.72 15.60 6.31
CA GLY A 82 -3.72 14.75 5.11
C GLY A 82 -4.98 13.89 5.04
N THR A 83 -5.27 13.35 3.87
CA THR A 83 -6.40 12.46 3.62
C THR A 83 -5.92 11.22 2.88
N ILE A 84 -6.29 10.05 3.39
CA ILE A 84 -6.25 8.78 2.64
C ILE A 84 -7.67 8.54 2.17
N ASP A 85 -7.88 8.55 0.86
CA ASP A 85 -9.21 8.43 0.25
C ASP A 85 -9.71 6.98 0.29
N GLY A 86 -8.80 6.00 0.22
CA GLY A 86 -9.15 4.58 0.28
C GLY A 86 -7.97 3.70 0.68
N ILE A 87 -8.27 2.55 1.29
CA ILE A 87 -7.28 1.52 1.62
C ILE A 87 -7.75 0.19 1.03
N PHE A 88 -6.96 -0.35 0.12
CA PHE A 88 -7.17 -1.63 -0.54
C PHE A 88 -6.02 -2.55 -0.15
N PHE A 89 -6.33 -3.75 0.35
CA PHE A 89 -5.28 -4.66 0.78
C PHE A 89 -5.63 -6.11 0.51
N CYS A 90 -4.58 -6.93 0.35
CA CYS A 90 -4.70 -8.36 0.13
C CYS A 90 -4.28 -9.13 1.38
N PRO A 91 -5.18 -9.86 2.06
CA PRO A 91 -4.83 -10.71 3.20
C PRO A 91 -4.25 -12.08 2.78
N HIS A 92 -4.25 -12.41 1.49
CA HIS A 92 -4.00 -13.75 0.99
C HIS A 92 -2.53 -14.08 0.77
N HIS A 93 -2.23 -15.37 0.84
CA HIS A 93 -0.96 -15.95 0.42
C HIS A 93 -1.15 -17.43 0.06
N PRO A 94 -0.66 -17.94 -1.10
CA PRO A 94 -0.91 -19.32 -1.52
C PRO A 94 -0.28 -20.36 -0.59
N ALA A 95 0.84 -20.04 0.04
CA ALA A 95 1.48 -20.86 1.07
C ALA A 95 1.06 -20.48 2.52
N GLY A 96 -0.18 -20.01 2.70
CA GLY A 96 -0.72 -19.65 4.02
C GLY A 96 -1.15 -20.88 4.84
N SER A 97 -1.19 -20.73 6.16
CA SER A 97 -1.70 -21.75 7.09
C SER A 97 -3.18 -21.56 7.46
N VAL A 98 -3.74 -20.35 7.28
CA VAL A 98 -5.14 -20.04 7.57
C VAL A 98 -5.99 -20.33 6.31
N PRO A 99 -6.86 -21.37 6.30
CA PRO A 99 -7.52 -21.85 5.08
C PRO A 99 -8.35 -20.78 4.35
N GLU A 100 -9.02 -19.90 5.09
CA GLU A 100 -9.82 -18.80 4.53
C GLU A 100 -9.01 -17.86 3.63
N PHE A 101 -7.73 -17.66 3.95
CA PHE A 101 -6.86 -16.72 3.24
C PHE A 101 -5.74 -17.41 2.45
N SER A 102 -5.62 -18.73 2.54
CA SER A 102 -4.59 -19.51 1.85
C SER A 102 -5.04 -19.91 0.45
N ARG A 103 -4.85 -18.99 -0.50
CA ARG A 103 -5.21 -19.20 -1.91
C ARG A 103 -4.36 -18.34 -2.85
N ASP A 104 -4.27 -18.76 -4.10
CA ASP A 104 -3.93 -17.82 -5.16
C ASP A 104 -5.12 -16.89 -5.42
N CYS A 105 -4.87 -15.59 -5.49
CA CYS A 105 -5.89 -14.57 -5.61
C CYS A 105 -5.44 -13.51 -6.59
N ASP A 106 -6.35 -12.69 -7.11
CA ASP A 106 -6.01 -11.65 -8.08
C ASP A 106 -5.61 -10.31 -7.46
N CYS A 107 -5.79 -10.16 -6.14
CA CYS A 107 -5.50 -8.92 -5.44
C CYS A 107 -4.07 -8.85 -4.85
N ARG A 108 -3.33 -9.96 -4.74
CA ARG A 108 -1.96 -9.91 -4.20
C ARG A 108 -1.02 -9.25 -5.21
N LYS A 109 -0.35 -8.16 -4.81
CA LYS A 109 0.73 -7.54 -5.64
C LYS A 109 1.81 -8.59 -5.93
N PRO A 110 2.31 -8.70 -7.17
CA PRO A 110 2.25 -7.71 -8.26
C PRO A 110 0.99 -7.76 -9.16
N LYS A 111 -0.01 -8.60 -8.87
CA LYS A 111 -1.28 -8.56 -9.63
C LYS A 111 -2.03 -7.24 -9.40
N THR A 112 -2.79 -6.80 -10.39
CA THR A 112 -3.44 -5.47 -10.43
C THR A 112 -4.77 -5.38 -9.69
N GLY A 113 -5.24 -6.47 -9.05
CA GLY A 113 -6.58 -6.53 -8.48
C GLY A 113 -6.90 -5.43 -7.45
N LEU A 114 -5.93 -4.93 -6.67
CA LEU A 114 -6.17 -3.80 -5.75
C LEU A 114 -6.40 -2.47 -6.50
N ILE A 115 -5.71 -2.25 -7.62
CA ILE A 115 -5.94 -1.08 -8.47
C ILE A 115 -7.33 -1.20 -9.12
N GLU A 116 -7.72 -2.38 -9.59
CA GLU A 116 -9.05 -2.58 -10.17
C GLU A 116 -10.18 -2.42 -9.14
N GLN A 117 -9.96 -2.82 -7.89
CA GLN A 117 -10.90 -2.52 -6.79
C GLN A 117 -11.01 -1.01 -6.57
N ALA A 118 -9.89 -0.29 -6.55
CA ALA A 118 -9.88 1.16 -6.41
C ALA A 118 -10.64 1.87 -7.55
N ARG A 119 -10.49 1.40 -8.79
CA ARG A 119 -11.19 1.95 -9.96
C ARG A 119 -12.70 1.72 -9.93
N LYS A 120 -13.18 0.71 -9.21
CA LYS A 120 -14.62 0.50 -8.97
C LYS A 120 -15.17 1.48 -7.93
N SER A 121 -14.35 1.89 -6.97
CA SER A 121 -14.76 2.83 -5.91
C SER A 121 -14.58 4.29 -6.30
N PHE A 122 -13.67 4.60 -7.22
CA PHE A 122 -13.30 5.97 -7.58
C PHE A 122 -13.20 6.16 -9.10
N GLU A 123 -13.61 7.33 -9.58
CA GLU A 123 -13.35 7.76 -10.96
C GLU A 123 -11.86 8.15 -11.14
N ILE A 124 -11.00 7.15 -11.40
CA ILE A 124 -9.53 7.35 -11.48
C ILE A 124 -9.08 7.60 -12.94
N ASP A 125 -8.21 8.60 -13.11
CA ASP A 125 -7.43 8.83 -14.32
C ASP A 125 -6.06 8.14 -14.22
N LEU A 126 -5.95 6.92 -14.74
CA LEU A 126 -4.73 6.12 -14.66
C LEU A 126 -3.55 6.75 -15.40
N GLN A 127 -3.76 7.47 -16.49
CA GLN A 127 -2.67 8.04 -17.29
C GLN A 127 -1.86 9.10 -16.52
N ARG A 128 -2.49 9.70 -15.51
CA ARG A 128 -1.89 10.70 -14.62
C ARG A 128 -1.66 10.15 -13.21
N SER A 129 -1.78 8.84 -13.03
CA SER A 129 -1.62 8.16 -11.74
C SER A 129 -0.23 7.57 -11.57
N PHE A 130 0.13 7.25 -10.33
CA PHE A 130 1.44 6.71 -9.96
C PHE A 130 1.28 5.56 -8.96
N VAL A 131 2.23 4.62 -8.95
CA VAL A 131 2.43 3.68 -7.84
C VAL A 131 3.71 4.09 -7.10
N VAL A 132 3.65 4.16 -5.78
CA VAL A 132 4.79 4.46 -4.91
C VAL A 132 4.97 3.30 -3.93
N GLY A 133 6.17 2.71 -3.89
CA GLY A 133 6.45 1.55 -3.06
C GLY A 133 7.95 1.36 -2.83
N ASP A 134 8.30 0.45 -1.91
CA ASP A 134 9.68 0.14 -1.53
C ASP A 134 10.15 -1.24 -2.01
N MET A 135 9.31 -2.02 -2.70
CA MET A 135 9.67 -3.35 -3.19
C MET A 135 9.57 -3.46 -4.71
N CYS A 136 10.35 -4.37 -5.34
CA CYS A 136 10.20 -4.68 -6.76
C CYS A 136 8.77 -5.08 -7.14
N THR A 137 8.03 -5.74 -6.22
CA THR A 137 6.63 -6.12 -6.46
C THR A 137 5.70 -4.92 -6.66
N ASP A 138 6.03 -3.75 -6.11
CA ASP A 138 5.29 -2.50 -6.35
C ASP A 138 5.60 -1.92 -7.72
N MET A 139 6.86 -2.02 -8.16
CA MET A 139 7.26 -1.57 -9.50
C MET A 139 6.67 -2.47 -10.58
N GLU A 140 6.64 -3.78 -10.34
CA GLU A 140 5.99 -4.73 -11.24
C GLU A 140 4.46 -4.51 -11.26
N LEU A 141 3.83 -4.19 -10.12
CA LEU A 141 2.43 -3.74 -10.09
C LEU A 141 2.23 -2.51 -10.98
N ALA A 142 3.09 -1.50 -10.85
CA ALA A 142 3.03 -0.27 -11.63
C ALA A 142 3.10 -0.57 -13.14
N GLN A 143 4.07 -1.38 -13.54
CA GLN A 143 4.26 -1.82 -14.92
C GLN A 143 3.02 -2.57 -15.44
N ARG A 144 2.50 -3.55 -14.69
CA ARG A 144 1.32 -4.33 -15.07
C ARG A 144 0.05 -3.48 -15.15
N ALA A 145 -0.04 -2.42 -14.36
CA ALA A 145 -1.14 -1.47 -14.38
C ALA A 145 -0.98 -0.36 -15.44
N GLY A 146 0.17 -0.30 -16.13
CA GLY A 146 0.44 0.72 -17.14
C GLY A 146 0.59 2.12 -16.54
N VAL A 147 1.06 2.25 -15.30
CA VAL A 147 1.29 3.53 -14.62
C VAL A 147 2.75 3.68 -14.19
N PRO A 148 3.30 4.91 -14.16
CA PRO A 148 4.64 5.12 -13.64
C PRO A 148 4.81 4.64 -12.18
N GLY A 149 5.87 3.88 -11.93
CA GLY A 149 6.30 3.47 -10.60
C GLY A 149 7.37 4.41 -10.03
N VAL A 150 7.28 4.69 -8.73
CA VAL A 150 8.27 5.47 -7.97
C VAL A 150 8.77 4.61 -6.81
N MET A 151 10.01 4.14 -6.94
CA MET A 151 10.70 3.41 -5.87
C MET A 151 11.20 4.39 -4.82
N VAL A 152 10.78 4.22 -3.57
CA VAL A 152 11.35 4.97 -2.44
C VAL A 152 12.61 4.27 -1.92
N LYS A 153 13.43 5.00 -1.15
CA LYS A 153 14.65 4.46 -0.50
C LYS A 153 14.43 4.01 0.94
N THR A 154 13.21 4.17 1.46
CA THR A 154 12.81 3.68 2.79
C THR A 154 12.48 2.19 2.73
N GLY A 155 12.29 1.54 3.88
CA GLY A 155 11.95 0.12 3.93
C GLY A 155 13.00 -0.75 3.25
N TYR A 156 12.56 -1.63 2.35
CA TYR A 156 13.46 -2.46 1.53
C TYR A 156 14.05 -1.75 0.33
N GLY A 157 13.60 -0.53 0.02
CA GLY A 157 13.85 0.15 -1.25
C GLY A 157 15.32 0.36 -1.62
N LEU A 158 16.20 0.69 -0.66
CA LEU A 158 17.64 0.77 -0.95
C LEU A 158 18.22 -0.58 -1.36
N GLY A 159 17.87 -1.65 -0.65
CA GLY A 159 18.33 -3.00 -0.97
C GLY A 159 17.76 -3.50 -2.29
N GLU A 160 16.50 -3.19 -2.56
CA GLU A 160 15.84 -3.52 -3.82
C GLU A 160 16.52 -2.81 -5.00
N ILE A 161 16.87 -1.53 -4.85
CA ILE A 161 17.61 -0.77 -5.88
C ILE A 161 19.03 -1.31 -6.09
N GLU A 162 19.74 -1.67 -5.03
CA GLU A 162 21.15 -2.05 -5.13
C GLU A 162 21.37 -3.51 -5.55
N TYR A 163 20.45 -4.41 -5.17
CA TYR A 163 20.69 -5.87 -5.28
C TYR A 163 19.60 -6.65 -6.03
N VAL A 164 18.44 -6.07 -6.33
CA VAL A 164 17.28 -6.81 -6.88
C VAL A 164 16.82 -6.26 -8.23
N LEU A 165 16.69 -4.94 -8.35
CA LEU A 165 16.31 -4.30 -9.61
C LEU A 165 17.40 -4.58 -10.67
N PRO A 166 16.99 -4.87 -11.93
CA PRO A 166 17.90 -5.16 -13.02
C PRO A 166 18.77 -3.97 -13.42
#